data_AF-A0A3Q0QVQ1-F1
#
_entry.id   AF-A0A3Q0QVQ1-F1
#
_cell.length_a   1.000
_cell.length_b   1.000
_cell.length_c   1.000
_cell.angle_alpha   90.00
_cell.angle_beta   90.00
_cell.angle_gamma   90.00
#
_symmetry.space_group_name_H-M   'P 1'
#
loop_
_entity.id
_entity.type
_entity.pdbx_description
1 polymer ?
#
loop_
_entity_poly.entity_id
_entity_poly.type
_entity_poly.pdbx_seq_one_letter_code
_entity_poly.pdbx_strand_id
1 'polypeptide(L)'
;MGEKLKAEENCLKLLNVIYVQVISKIYSSTSEKKKEKPVFLSQLSTAAVNTGETATFTVKVSGFPKPTVQWSHNGKVIKSSSVYKLIEEKEEYTLVITQVTSEYEGKYSCTATNRFGQTTCTTYLEVKKPDVSQAEKWVEKMFKKITPLEINVGSHAKFECEIEEASDVTFKWYKSGTEIRQTEKYRILSRHSGSSLELVNPIKADSGEYTCKASNQHGTDSCTASLIVTGCCSGDTKVQSKGLWEICMHSRK
;
A
#
# COMPACT_ATOMS: atom_id res chain seq x y z
N MET A 1 95.72 15.07 -7.26
CA MET A 1 94.58 14.33 -7.87
C MET A 1 93.31 14.36 -7.00
N GLY A 2 93.41 14.37 -5.65
CA GLY A 2 92.24 14.34 -4.76
C GLY A 2 91.40 15.62 -4.65
N GLU A 3 91.95 16.81 -4.90
CA GLU A 3 91.20 18.08 -4.79
C GLU A 3 90.23 18.30 -5.95
N LYS A 4 90.61 17.87 -7.17
CA LYS A 4 89.77 17.96 -8.36
C LYS A 4 88.54 17.03 -8.26
N LEU A 5 88.74 15.81 -7.75
CA LEU A 5 87.67 14.86 -7.48
C LEU A 5 86.70 15.37 -6.41
N LYS A 6 87.21 16.00 -5.33
CA LYS A 6 86.37 16.63 -4.30
C LYS A 6 85.55 17.80 -4.84
N ALA A 7 86.11 18.60 -5.75
CA ALA A 7 85.41 19.70 -6.39
C ALA A 7 84.29 19.20 -7.31
N GLU A 8 84.54 18.14 -8.08
CA GLU A 8 83.54 17.49 -8.94
C GLU A 8 82.41 16.87 -8.12
N GLU A 9 82.71 16.16 -7.02
CA GLU A 9 81.69 15.62 -6.11
C GLU A 9 80.86 16.71 -5.43
N ASN A 10 81.47 17.82 -5.02
CA ASN A 10 80.76 18.95 -4.42
C ASN A 10 79.87 19.67 -5.46
N CYS A 11 80.32 19.77 -6.71
CA CYS A 11 79.53 20.34 -7.80
C CYS A 11 78.31 19.46 -8.10
N LEU A 12 78.47 18.13 -8.16
CA LEU A 12 77.36 17.19 -8.35
C LEU A 12 76.36 17.23 -7.18
N LYS A 13 76.84 17.36 -5.93
CA LYS A 13 75.97 17.54 -4.76
C LYS A 13 75.17 18.84 -4.82
N LEU A 14 75.82 19.95 -5.20
CA LEU A 14 75.15 21.25 -5.36
C LEU A 14 74.13 21.22 -6.49
N LEU A 15 74.45 20.61 -7.64
CA LEU A 15 73.52 20.44 -8.76
C LEU A 15 72.31 19.59 -8.36
N ASN A 16 72.50 18.52 -7.57
CA ASN A 16 71.39 17.70 -7.10
C ASN A 16 70.49 18.47 -6.10
N VAL A 17 71.08 19.24 -5.18
CA VAL A 17 70.32 20.09 -4.25
C VAL A 17 69.50 21.13 -5.02
N ILE A 18 70.12 21.80 -6.00
CA ILE A 18 69.43 22.78 -6.86
C ILE A 18 68.33 22.10 -7.67
N TYR A 19 68.59 20.93 -8.25
CA TYR A 19 67.61 20.17 -9.01
C TYR A 19 66.40 19.75 -8.15
N VAL A 20 66.62 19.21 -6.96
CA VAL A 20 65.56 18.84 -6.01
C VAL A 20 64.76 20.06 -5.56
N GLN A 21 65.42 21.17 -5.26
CA GLN A 21 64.75 22.42 -4.89
C GLN A 21 63.91 22.99 -6.04
N VAL A 22 64.43 22.96 -7.26
CA VAL A 22 63.72 23.45 -8.45
C VAL A 22 62.52 22.55 -8.79
N ILE A 23 62.67 21.22 -8.77
CA ILE A 23 61.57 20.28 -9.02
C ILE A 23 60.51 20.36 -7.93
N SER A 24 60.89 20.49 -6.66
CA SER A 24 59.95 20.71 -5.55
C SER A 24 59.17 22.02 -5.73
N LYS A 25 59.85 23.10 -6.15
CA LYS A 25 59.22 24.40 -6.42
C LYS A 25 58.29 24.33 -7.64
N ILE A 26 58.68 23.62 -8.70
CA ILE A 26 57.83 23.38 -9.89
C ILE A 26 56.59 22.54 -9.53
N TYR A 27 56.75 21.46 -8.76
CA TYR A 27 55.65 20.62 -8.30
C TYR A 27 54.70 21.37 -7.36
N SER A 28 55.23 22.23 -6.50
CA SER A 28 54.43 23.13 -5.66
C SER A 28 53.68 24.19 -6.49
N SER A 29 54.30 24.70 -7.57
CA SER A 29 53.68 25.72 -8.43
C SER A 29 52.61 25.20 -9.40
N THR A 30 52.52 23.89 -9.62
CA THR A 30 51.63 23.28 -10.64
C THR A 30 50.41 22.56 -10.07
N SER A 31 50.16 22.56 -8.75
CA SER A 31 48.98 21.89 -8.17
C SER A 31 48.37 22.52 -6.91
N GLU A 32 48.49 23.83 -6.72
CA GLU A 32 47.71 24.49 -5.67
C GLU A 32 46.23 24.61 -6.08
N LYS A 33 45.40 23.66 -5.64
CA LYS A 33 43.94 23.75 -5.79
C LYS A 33 43.46 25.10 -5.23
N LYS A 34 42.72 25.84 -6.08
CA LYS A 34 42.15 27.14 -5.74
C LYS A 34 41.33 27.04 -4.45
N LYS A 35 41.59 27.95 -3.50
CA LYS A 35 40.89 28.02 -2.21
C LYS A 35 39.47 28.52 -2.43
N GLU A 36 38.48 27.74 -2.05
CA GLU A 36 37.07 27.98 -2.36
C GLU A 36 36.19 27.63 -1.17
N LYS A 37 35.29 28.56 -0.78
CA LYS A 37 34.27 28.28 0.22
C LYS A 37 33.29 27.22 -0.30
N PRO A 38 32.57 26.50 0.58
CA PRO A 38 31.66 25.46 0.14
C PRO A 38 30.49 26.02 -0.67
N VAL A 39 30.08 25.32 -1.73
CA VAL A 39 28.94 25.69 -2.60
C VAL A 39 28.12 24.45 -2.91
N PHE A 40 26.79 24.56 -2.79
CA PHE A 40 25.88 23.50 -3.21
C PHE A 40 25.75 23.47 -4.74
N LEU A 41 26.11 22.35 -5.34
CA LEU A 41 25.87 22.04 -6.75
C LEU A 41 24.45 21.52 -6.98
N SER A 42 23.83 20.94 -5.95
CA SER A 42 22.40 20.61 -5.93
C SER A 42 21.76 21.04 -4.61
N GLN A 43 20.52 21.54 -4.70
CA GLN A 43 19.72 21.95 -3.56
C GLN A 43 18.88 20.78 -3.05
N LEU A 44 18.43 20.88 -1.80
CA LEU A 44 17.44 19.97 -1.25
C LEU A 44 16.06 20.23 -1.88
N SER A 45 15.32 19.15 -2.13
CA SER A 45 13.93 19.21 -2.59
C SER A 45 12.99 18.81 -1.46
N THR A 46 11.77 19.35 -1.47
CA THR A 46 10.69 18.93 -0.55
C THR A 46 10.34 17.46 -0.83
N ALA A 47 10.10 16.70 0.23
CA ALA A 47 9.70 15.30 0.13
C ALA A 47 8.40 15.08 0.92
N ALA A 48 7.53 14.21 0.39
CA ALA A 48 6.35 13.74 1.08
C ALA A 48 6.31 12.21 0.99
N VAL A 49 6.30 11.52 2.13
CA VAL A 49 6.36 10.06 2.22
C VAL A 49 5.25 9.53 3.11
N ASN A 50 4.81 8.29 2.89
CA ASN A 50 3.85 7.67 3.78
C ASN A 50 4.53 7.20 5.08
N THR A 51 3.74 7.11 6.14
CA THR A 51 4.22 6.55 7.42
C THR A 51 4.75 5.12 7.21
N GLY A 52 5.95 4.84 7.70
CA GLY A 52 6.66 3.57 7.54
C GLY A 52 7.61 3.51 6.34
N GLU A 53 7.52 4.44 5.38
CA GLU A 53 8.41 4.48 4.22
C GLU A 53 9.79 5.08 4.57
N THR A 54 10.67 5.12 3.57
CA THR A 54 12.02 5.71 3.70
C THR A 54 12.06 7.07 3.00
N ALA A 55 12.60 8.08 3.67
CA ALA A 55 12.90 9.38 3.07
C ALA A 55 14.40 9.52 2.79
N THR A 56 14.75 10.11 1.66
CA THR A 56 16.15 10.31 1.23
C THR A 56 16.36 11.75 0.79
N PHE A 57 17.39 12.39 1.35
CA PHE A 57 17.83 13.73 0.99
C PHE A 57 19.27 13.70 0.50
N THR A 58 19.52 14.18 -0.72
CA THR A 58 20.84 14.14 -1.35
C THR A 58 21.26 15.53 -1.81
N VAL A 59 22.51 15.89 -1.53
CA VAL A 59 23.13 17.13 -1.98
C VAL A 59 24.52 16.87 -2.55
N LYS A 60 24.91 17.70 -3.52
CA LYS A 60 26.28 17.76 -4.02
C LYS A 60 26.93 19.05 -3.56
N VAL A 61 28.15 18.97 -3.03
CA VAL A 61 28.88 20.10 -2.46
C VAL A 61 30.29 20.16 -3.03
N SER A 62 30.63 21.30 -3.64
CA SER A 62 32.00 21.64 -4.01
C SER A 62 32.66 22.53 -2.95
N GLY A 63 33.98 22.60 -2.96
CA GLY A 63 34.76 23.49 -2.10
C GLY A 63 36.16 22.94 -1.83
N PHE A 64 37.12 23.83 -1.56
CA PHE A 64 38.48 23.43 -1.24
C PHE A 64 39.09 24.29 -0.11
N PRO A 65 39.62 23.69 0.98
CA PRO A 65 39.63 22.27 1.33
C PRO A 65 38.25 21.60 1.35
N LYS A 66 38.24 20.26 1.20
CA LYS A 66 37.01 19.46 1.16
C LYS A 66 36.09 19.85 2.34
N PRO A 67 34.85 20.26 2.08
CA PRO A 67 33.93 20.65 3.14
C PRO A 67 33.54 19.46 4.02
N THR A 68 33.24 19.74 5.29
CA THR A 68 32.54 18.83 6.19
C THR A 68 31.04 19.13 6.13
N VAL A 69 30.20 18.10 6.16
CA VAL A 69 28.74 18.25 6.08
C VAL A 69 28.07 17.82 7.38
N GLN A 70 27.14 18.65 7.85
CA GLN A 70 26.32 18.38 9.03
C GLN A 70 24.84 18.55 8.70
N TRP A 71 24.05 17.53 9.04
CA TRP A 71 22.60 17.55 8.89
C TRP A 71 21.91 17.93 10.21
N SER A 72 20.75 18.58 10.11
CA SER A 72 19.90 18.90 11.25
C SER A 72 18.42 18.75 10.92
N HIS A 73 17.64 18.33 11.91
CA HIS A 73 16.17 18.23 11.87
C HIS A 73 15.61 19.16 12.94
N ASN A 74 14.76 20.11 12.52
CA ASN A 74 14.18 21.13 13.40
C ASN A 74 15.23 21.86 14.26
N GLY A 75 16.42 22.12 13.68
CA GLY A 75 17.54 22.79 14.33
C GLY A 75 18.39 21.89 15.23
N LYS A 76 18.03 20.62 15.44
CA LYS A 76 18.82 19.65 16.20
C LYS A 76 19.73 18.85 15.28
N VAL A 77 21.00 18.71 15.66
CA VAL A 77 22.00 17.98 14.86
C VAL A 77 21.63 16.50 14.77
N ILE A 78 21.61 15.98 13.55
CA ILE A 78 21.37 14.56 13.28
C ILE A 78 22.70 13.81 13.39
N LYS A 79 22.69 12.71 14.14
CA LYS A 79 23.79 11.75 14.22
C LYS A 79 23.37 10.43 13.58
N SER A 80 24.35 9.71 13.03
CA SER A 80 24.12 8.38 12.49
C SER A 80 23.53 7.44 13.56
N SER A 81 22.54 6.64 13.19
CA SER A 81 21.81 5.72 14.07
C SER A 81 21.17 4.60 13.23
N SER A 82 20.34 3.75 13.85
CA SER A 82 19.54 2.76 13.11
C SER A 82 18.51 3.42 12.18
N VAL A 83 17.98 4.58 12.57
CA VAL A 83 16.97 5.34 11.81
C VAL A 83 17.63 6.22 10.76
N TYR A 84 18.64 7.00 11.16
CA TYR A 84 19.36 7.93 10.30
C TYR A 84 20.65 7.33 9.77
N LYS A 85 20.77 7.19 8.45
CA LYS A 85 22.03 6.81 7.79
C LYS A 85 22.59 8.02 7.05
N LEU A 86 23.84 8.34 7.33
CA LEU A 86 24.60 9.41 6.69
C LEU A 86 25.63 8.78 5.75
N ILE A 87 25.51 9.06 4.46
CA ILE A 87 26.34 8.49 3.40
C ILE A 87 27.11 9.62 2.72
N GLU A 88 28.41 9.44 2.54
CA GLU A 88 29.29 10.41 1.90
C GLU A 88 30.09 9.72 0.80
N GLU A 89 29.87 10.13 -0.45
CA GLU A 89 30.53 9.60 -1.64
C GLU A 89 31.09 10.73 -2.50
N LYS A 90 32.42 10.91 -2.47
CA LYS A 90 33.15 11.98 -3.17
C LYS A 90 32.68 13.38 -2.76
N GLU A 91 31.76 13.96 -3.54
CA GLU A 91 31.17 15.29 -3.40
C GLU A 91 29.66 15.21 -3.14
N GLU A 92 29.10 14.00 -3.04
CA GLU A 92 27.68 13.74 -2.78
C GLU A 92 27.48 13.30 -1.33
N TYR A 93 26.48 13.85 -0.68
CA TYR A 93 26.14 13.62 0.72
C TYR A 93 24.66 13.31 0.82
N THR A 94 24.33 12.16 1.41
CA THR A 94 22.97 11.63 1.47
C THR A 94 22.57 11.33 2.91
N LEU A 95 21.41 11.83 3.31
CA LEU A 95 20.71 11.46 4.54
C LEU A 95 19.55 10.54 4.19
N VAL A 96 19.56 9.33 4.76
CA VAL A 96 18.46 8.36 4.65
C VAL A 96 17.79 8.23 6.01
N ILE A 97 16.46 8.32 6.03
CA ILE A 97 15.62 8.17 7.22
C ILE A 97 14.75 6.94 6.98
N THR A 98 14.98 5.87 7.73
CA THR A 98 14.22 4.62 7.59
C THR A 98 13.00 4.61 8.51
N GLN A 99 11.91 3.95 8.09
CA GLN A 99 10.69 3.79 8.87
C GLN A 99 10.13 5.13 9.41
N VAL A 100 9.88 6.06 8.50
CA VAL A 100 9.44 7.42 8.83
C VAL A 100 8.08 7.40 9.55
N THR A 101 8.05 7.90 10.78
CA THR A 101 6.85 8.25 11.54
C THR A 101 6.61 9.76 11.56
N SER A 102 5.48 10.21 12.14
CA SER A 102 5.15 11.64 12.27
C SER A 102 6.16 12.44 13.10
N GLU A 103 6.99 11.79 13.93
CA GLU A 103 8.02 12.47 14.72
C GLU A 103 9.17 13.03 13.87
N TYR A 104 9.36 12.48 12.66
CA TYR A 104 10.38 12.91 11.70
C TYR A 104 9.88 13.99 10.75
N GLU A 105 8.60 14.36 10.81
CA GLU A 105 8.10 15.48 10.03
C GLU A 105 8.83 16.77 10.42
N GLY A 106 9.10 17.62 9.44
CA GLY A 106 9.62 18.96 9.71
C GLY A 106 10.76 19.38 8.81
N LYS A 107 11.52 20.36 9.31
CA LYS A 107 12.54 21.07 8.56
C LYS A 107 13.87 20.36 8.63
N TYR A 108 14.44 20.02 7.49
CA TYR A 108 15.78 19.43 7.36
C TYR A 108 16.75 20.42 6.74
N SER A 109 17.90 20.62 7.38
CA SER A 109 18.95 21.51 6.88
C SER A 109 20.29 20.78 6.76
N CYS A 110 20.95 20.97 5.62
CA CYS A 110 22.31 20.50 5.37
C CYS A 110 23.26 21.69 5.38
N THR A 111 24.29 21.64 6.22
CA THR A 111 25.30 22.70 6.38
C THR A 111 26.67 22.17 6.01
N ALA A 112 27.31 22.79 5.02
CA ALA A 112 28.65 22.46 4.57
C ALA A 112 29.66 23.52 5.00
N THR A 113 30.79 23.11 5.59
CA THR A 113 31.77 24.03 6.22
C THR A 113 33.21 23.67 5.84
N ASN A 114 34.01 24.67 5.50
CA ASN A 114 35.46 24.58 5.48
C ASN A 114 36.10 25.85 6.09
N ARG A 115 37.44 25.91 6.14
CA ARG A 115 38.18 27.05 6.72
C ARG A 115 37.96 28.40 6.02
N PHE A 116 37.32 28.42 4.85
CA PHE A 116 37.05 29.62 4.05
C PHE A 116 35.57 30.03 4.07
N GLY A 117 34.69 29.24 4.69
CA GLY A 117 33.30 29.63 4.87
C GLY A 117 32.36 28.46 5.10
N GLN A 118 31.07 28.81 5.13
CA GLN A 118 29.96 27.90 5.38
C GLN A 118 28.80 28.23 4.44
N THR A 119 28.03 27.22 4.06
CA THR A 119 26.77 27.37 3.33
C THR A 119 25.74 26.37 3.86
N THR A 120 24.46 26.73 3.80
CA THR A 120 23.35 25.91 4.32
C THR A 120 22.20 25.91 3.32
N CYS A 121 21.63 24.74 3.03
CA CYS A 121 20.38 24.58 2.30
C CYS A 121 19.35 23.86 3.19
N THR A 122 18.07 24.08 2.95
CA THR A 122 16.99 23.61 3.82
C THR A 122 15.77 23.14 3.01
N THR A 123 15.07 22.13 3.50
CA THR A 123 13.84 21.58 2.93
C THR A 123 12.87 21.15 4.03
N TYR A 124 11.68 20.69 3.65
CA TYR A 124 10.66 20.12 4.53
C TYR A 124 10.36 18.67 4.15
N LEU A 125 10.21 17.81 5.16
CA LEU A 125 9.65 16.47 5.03
C LEU A 125 8.21 16.50 5.52
N GLU A 126 7.27 16.15 4.65
CA GLU A 126 5.86 15.91 5.01
C GLU A 126 5.63 14.41 5.21
N VAL A 127 4.96 14.02 6.29
CA VAL A 127 4.63 12.62 6.57
C VAL A 127 3.14 12.40 6.39
N LYS A 128 2.80 11.71 5.29
CA LYS A 128 1.42 11.31 5.02
C LYS A 128 1.01 10.23 6.00
N LYS A 129 -0.02 10.55 6.78
CA LYS A 129 -0.68 9.56 7.65
C LYS A 129 -1.30 8.47 6.76
N PRO A 130 -1.36 7.23 7.25
CA PRO A 130 -2.13 6.20 6.56
C PRO A 130 -3.57 6.71 6.39
N ASP A 131 -4.12 6.56 5.19
CA ASP A 131 -5.50 6.91 4.93
C ASP A 131 -6.42 5.90 5.64
N VAL A 132 -6.74 6.20 6.90
CA VAL A 132 -7.67 5.42 7.72
C VAL A 132 -9.10 5.46 7.19
N SER A 133 -9.42 6.29 6.17
CA SER A 133 -10.73 6.26 5.52
C SER A 133 -11.04 4.94 4.79
N GLN A 134 -10.01 4.13 4.49
CA GLN A 134 -10.21 2.78 3.97
C GLN A 134 -10.21 1.69 5.05
N ALA A 135 -9.61 1.95 6.22
CA ALA A 135 -9.55 0.98 7.31
C ALA A 135 -10.82 0.97 8.17
N GLU A 136 -11.59 2.06 8.17
CA GLU A 136 -12.76 2.26 9.04
C GLU A 136 -14.07 2.43 8.24
N LYS A 137 -14.28 1.69 7.15
CA LYS A 137 -15.62 1.67 6.54
C LYS A 137 -16.54 0.74 7.34
N TRP A 138 -17.43 1.37 8.11
CA TRP A 138 -18.52 0.71 8.83
C TRP A 138 -19.50 0.10 7.83
N VAL A 139 -20.08 -1.07 8.13
CA VAL A 139 -21.30 -1.51 7.43
C VAL A 139 -22.45 -0.67 7.95
N GLU A 140 -22.59 0.57 7.47
CA GLU A 140 -23.64 1.50 7.92
C GLU A 140 -25.00 1.18 7.31
N LYS A 141 -25.03 0.84 6.00
CA LYS A 141 -26.29 0.68 5.27
C LYS A 141 -26.14 -0.12 3.97
N MET A 142 -27.00 -1.13 3.78
CA MET A 142 -27.31 -1.73 2.49
C MET A 142 -28.05 -0.70 1.64
N PHE A 143 -27.39 -0.17 0.61
CA PHE A 143 -28.02 0.78 -0.31
C PHE A 143 -28.91 0.07 -1.32
N LYS A 144 -28.57 -1.16 -1.73
CA LYS A 144 -29.45 -2.05 -2.50
C LYS A 144 -29.95 -3.15 -1.58
N LYS A 145 -31.22 -3.06 -1.20
CA LYS A 145 -31.90 -4.05 -0.37
C LYS A 145 -32.59 -5.09 -1.26
N ILE A 146 -32.70 -6.31 -0.76
CA ILE A 146 -33.51 -7.34 -1.41
C ILE A 146 -34.97 -6.89 -1.48
N THR A 147 -35.65 -7.24 -2.57
CA THR A 147 -37.05 -6.90 -2.80
C THR A 147 -37.91 -8.17 -2.84
N PRO A 148 -39.20 -8.10 -2.46
CA PRO A 148 -40.11 -9.24 -2.58
C PRO A 148 -40.16 -9.83 -4.00
N LEU A 149 -40.33 -11.14 -4.09
CA LEU A 149 -40.46 -11.88 -5.35
C LEU A 149 -41.72 -12.74 -5.34
N GLU A 150 -42.43 -12.73 -6.46
CA GLU A 150 -43.52 -13.66 -6.76
C GLU A 150 -43.20 -14.38 -8.07
N ILE A 151 -43.10 -15.70 -8.01
CA ILE A 151 -42.67 -16.53 -9.14
C ILE A 151 -43.55 -17.76 -9.30
N ASN A 152 -43.63 -18.31 -10.51
CA ASN A 152 -44.27 -19.61 -10.72
C ASN A 152 -43.30 -20.77 -10.46
N VAL A 153 -43.83 -21.93 -10.03
CA VAL A 153 -43.04 -23.18 -9.93
C VAL A 153 -42.29 -23.43 -11.24
N GLY A 154 -41.01 -23.76 -11.14
CA GLY A 154 -40.11 -23.98 -12.29
C GLY A 154 -39.44 -22.71 -12.83
N SER A 155 -39.78 -21.53 -12.30
CA SER A 155 -39.06 -20.27 -12.57
C SER A 155 -37.82 -20.15 -11.67
N HIS A 156 -36.99 -19.13 -11.92
CA HIS A 156 -35.77 -18.87 -11.15
C HIS A 156 -36.03 -17.82 -10.05
N ALA A 157 -35.57 -18.06 -8.82
CA ALA A 157 -35.62 -17.08 -7.73
C ALA A 157 -34.21 -16.65 -7.33
N LYS A 158 -33.94 -15.35 -7.36
CA LYS A 158 -32.64 -14.78 -6.97
C LYS A 158 -32.82 -13.48 -6.20
N PHE A 159 -32.25 -13.42 -5.01
CA PHE A 159 -32.14 -12.19 -4.21
C PHE A 159 -30.72 -11.63 -4.30
N GLU A 160 -30.60 -10.30 -4.31
CA GLU A 160 -29.31 -9.61 -4.34
C GLU A 160 -29.35 -8.40 -3.40
N CYS A 161 -28.32 -8.28 -2.54
CA CYS A 161 -28.07 -7.14 -1.67
C CYS A 161 -26.69 -6.54 -1.97
N GLU A 162 -26.58 -5.21 -1.90
CA GLU A 162 -25.31 -4.49 -2.05
C GLU A 162 -25.13 -3.50 -0.90
N ILE A 163 -23.89 -3.37 -0.46
CA ILE A 163 -23.42 -2.41 0.55
C ILE A 163 -22.36 -1.52 -0.10
N GLU A 164 -22.10 -0.37 0.51
CA GLU A 164 -20.86 0.33 0.21
C GLU A 164 -19.68 -0.57 0.59
N GLU A 165 -18.66 -0.65 -0.27
CA GLU A 165 -17.49 -1.52 -0.06
C GLU A 165 -16.96 -1.41 1.37
N ALA A 166 -16.89 -2.54 2.06
CA ALA A 166 -16.45 -2.62 3.45
C ALA A 166 -15.36 -3.70 3.62
N SER A 167 -14.37 -3.41 4.47
CA SER A 167 -13.31 -4.36 4.82
C SER A 167 -13.86 -5.50 5.69
N ASP A 168 -13.35 -6.72 5.42
CA ASP A 168 -13.64 -7.94 6.18
C ASP A 168 -15.13 -8.24 6.40
N VAL A 169 -15.98 -7.82 5.46
CA VAL A 169 -17.42 -8.04 5.56
C VAL A 169 -17.77 -9.52 5.34
N THR A 170 -18.63 -10.03 6.20
CA THR A 170 -19.24 -11.35 6.07
C THR A 170 -20.72 -11.21 5.76
N PHE A 171 -21.18 -11.90 4.71
CA PHE A 171 -22.60 -12.00 4.37
C PHE A 171 -23.18 -13.35 4.81
N LYS A 172 -24.36 -13.32 5.43
CA LYS A 172 -25.14 -14.50 5.81
C LYS A 172 -26.58 -14.36 5.33
N TRP A 173 -27.16 -15.49 4.95
CA TRP A 173 -28.55 -15.57 4.51
C TRP A 173 -29.38 -16.40 5.47
N TYR A 174 -30.66 -16.06 5.63
CA TYR A 174 -31.58 -16.75 6.52
C TYR A 174 -32.93 -16.95 5.84
N LYS A 175 -33.58 -18.10 6.07
CA LYS A 175 -35.00 -18.36 5.74
C LYS A 175 -35.76 -18.52 7.05
N SER A 176 -36.74 -17.65 7.31
CA SER A 176 -37.53 -17.66 8.54
C SER A 176 -36.66 -17.77 9.81
N GLY A 177 -35.55 -17.01 9.83
CA GLY A 177 -34.58 -16.99 10.94
C GLY A 177 -33.56 -18.12 10.97
N THR A 178 -33.67 -19.16 10.14
CA THR A 178 -32.69 -20.25 10.06
C THR A 178 -31.61 -19.94 9.03
N GLU A 179 -30.33 -20.05 9.42
CA GLU A 179 -29.19 -19.76 8.54
C GLU A 179 -29.18 -20.71 7.33
N ILE A 180 -29.15 -20.12 6.14
CA ILE A 180 -29.02 -20.83 4.86
C ILE A 180 -27.53 -21.01 4.58
N ARG A 181 -27.15 -22.24 4.26
CA ARG A 181 -25.80 -22.58 3.81
C ARG A 181 -25.81 -22.97 2.33
N GLN A 182 -24.63 -22.92 1.71
CA GLN A 182 -24.42 -23.43 0.36
C GLN A 182 -24.85 -24.90 0.28
N THR A 183 -25.74 -25.22 -0.65
CA THR A 183 -26.30 -26.56 -0.89
C THR A 183 -26.66 -26.72 -2.37
N GLU A 184 -27.16 -27.88 -2.79
CA GLU A 184 -27.74 -28.05 -4.14
C GLU A 184 -28.97 -27.16 -4.36
N LYS A 185 -29.71 -26.88 -3.29
CA LYS A 185 -30.91 -26.02 -3.31
C LYS A 185 -30.58 -24.53 -3.34
N TYR A 186 -29.54 -24.13 -2.62
CA TYR A 186 -29.18 -22.72 -2.39
C TYR A 186 -27.77 -22.42 -2.88
N ARG A 187 -27.65 -21.51 -3.84
CA ARG A 187 -26.38 -20.99 -4.35
C ARG A 187 -26.15 -19.57 -3.82
N ILE A 188 -25.12 -19.41 -3.01
CA ILE A 188 -24.72 -18.15 -2.40
C ILE A 188 -23.42 -17.69 -3.07
N LEU A 189 -23.40 -16.44 -3.52
CA LEU A 189 -22.19 -15.78 -4.00
C LEU A 189 -22.01 -14.49 -3.22
N SER A 190 -20.92 -14.37 -2.47
CA SER A 190 -20.61 -13.19 -1.67
C SER A 190 -19.31 -12.55 -2.15
N ARG A 191 -19.30 -11.22 -2.20
CA ARG A 191 -18.18 -10.34 -2.53
C ARG A 191 -18.05 -9.28 -1.44
N HIS A 192 -16.99 -8.48 -1.48
CA HIS A 192 -16.76 -7.37 -0.54
C HIS A 192 -17.80 -6.24 -0.63
N SER A 193 -18.55 -6.16 -1.73
CA SER A 193 -19.59 -5.13 -1.97
C SER A 193 -21.02 -5.66 -1.98
N GLY A 194 -21.24 -6.97 -1.86
CA GLY A 194 -22.59 -7.51 -1.96
C GLY A 194 -22.67 -9.03 -1.94
N SER A 195 -23.90 -9.55 -1.86
CA SER A 195 -24.17 -10.98 -1.87
C SER A 195 -25.44 -11.29 -2.64
N SER A 196 -25.47 -12.47 -3.27
CA SER A 196 -26.64 -13.00 -3.95
C SER A 196 -26.98 -14.40 -3.47
N LEU A 197 -28.27 -14.68 -3.31
CA LEU A 197 -28.84 -15.98 -3.02
C LEU A 197 -29.74 -16.43 -4.18
N GLU A 198 -29.42 -17.55 -4.79
CA GLU A 198 -30.19 -18.19 -5.85
C GLU A 198 -30.79 -19.52 -5.36
N LEU A 199 -32.08 -19.71 -5.63
CA LEU A 199 -32.81 -20.95 -5.32
C LEU A 199 -32.96 -21.79 -6.59
N VAL A 200 -32.47 -23.03 -6.53
CA VAL A 200 -32.60 -24.00 -7.61
C VAL A 200 -33.97 -24.70 -7.51
N ASN A 201 -34.73 -24.75 -8.61
CA ASN A 201 -36.05 -25.40 -8.72
C ASN A 201 -37.00 -25.07 -7.54
N PRO A 202 -37.40 -23.80 -7.36
CA PRO A 202 -38.26 -23.37 -6.27
C PRO A 202 -39.65 -24.03 -6.33
N ILE A 203 -40.12 -24.49 -5.17
CA ILE A 203 -41.43 -25.12 -4.94
C ILE A 203 -42.24 -24.28 -3.96
N LYS A 204 -43.53 -24.58 -3.79
CA LYS A 204 -44.42 -23.84 -2.87
C LYS A 204 -43.89 -23.74 -1.44
N ALA A 205 -43.27 -24.81 -0.92
CA ALA A 205 -42.68 -24.85 0.42
C ALA A 205 -41.44 -23.94 0.58
N ASP A 206 -40.87 -23.44 -0.52
CA ASP A 206 -39.80 -22.45 -0.48
C ASP A 206 -40.31 -21.04 -0.18
N SER A 207 -41.61 -20.80 -0.30
CA SER A 207 -42.21 -19.52 0.08
C SER A 207 -41.91 -19.20 1.54
N GLY A 208 -41.69 -17.93 1.82
CA GLY A 208 -41.33 -17.47 3.15
C GLY A 208 -40.47 -16.21 3.12
N GLU A 209 -39.99 -15.86 4.30
CA GLU A 209 -39.19 -14.65 4.50
C GLU A 209 -37.69 -14.98 4.41
N TYR A 210 -36.99 -14.21 3.57
CA TYR A 210 -35.55 -14.32 3.36
C TYR A 210 -34.86 -13.07 3.88
N THR A 211 -33.77 -13.23 4.61
CA THR A 211 -32.97 -12.12 5.17
C THR A 211 -31.51 -12.23 4.73
N CYS A 212 -30.97 -11.15 4.17
CA CYS A 212 -29.53 -10.95 3.96
C CYS A 212 -28.99 -10.12 5.13
N LYS A 213 -27.91 -10.59 5.78
CA LYS A 213 -27.22 -9.90 6.87
C LYS A 213 -25.75 -9.71 6.51
N ALA A 214 -25.28 -8.47 6.51
CA ALA A 214 -23.88 -8.11 6.32
C ALA A 214 -23.29 -7.65 7.65
N SER A 215 -22.12 -8.15 8.03
CA SER A 215 -21.47 -7.80 9.31
C SER A 215 -19.96 -7.73 9.18
N ASN A 216 -19.33 -6.77 9.87
CA ASN A 216 -17.89 -6.72 10.14
C ASN A 216 -17.65 -6.44 11.63
N GLN A 217 -16.39 -6.25 12.05
CA GLN A 217 -16.08 -5.97 13.46
C GLN A 217 -16.65 -4.64 13.98
N HIS A 218 -17.07 -3.74 13.09
CA HIS A 218 -17.53 -2.39 13.43
C HIS A 218 -19.06 -2.24 13.38
N GLY A 219 -19.78 -3.15 12.72
CA GLY A 219 -21.22 -3.01 12.57
C GLY A 219 -21.89 -4.12 11.80
N THR A 220 -23.19 -3.97 11.62
CA THR A 220 -24.04 -4.94 10.92
C THR A 220 -25.24 -4.21 10.33
N ASP A 221 -25.63 -4.57 9.11
CA ASP A 221 -26.93 -4.23 8.54
C ASP A 221 -27.62 -5.47 7.99
N SER A 222 -28.94 -5.41 7.84
CA SER A 222 -29.74 -6.49 7.28
C SER A 222 -30.95 -5.98 6.50
N CYS A 223 -31.36 -6.75 5.51
CA CYS A 223 -32.61 -6.52 4.77
C CYS A 223 -33.36 -7.82 4.57
N THR A 224 -34.69 -7.70 4.49
CA THR A 224 -35.62 -8.82 4.54
C THR A 224 -36.69 -8.66 3.45
N ALA A 225 -37.01 -9.74 2.74
CA ALA A 225 -38.04 -9.78 1.72
C ALA A 225 -38.74 -11.14 1.65
N SER A 226 -39.98 -11.15 1.17
CA SER A 226 -40.77 -12.37 0.98
C SER A 226 -40.58 -12.99 -0.40
N LEU A 227 -40.50 -14.32 -0.46
CA LEU A 227 -40.69 -15.11 -1.67
C LEU A 227 -42.08 -15.75 -1.65
N ILE A 228 -42.83 -15.61 -2.74
CA ILE A 228 -44.09 -16.32 -2.98
C ILE A 228 -43.92 -17.17 -4.23
N VAL A 229 -44.15 -18.48 -4.10
CA VAL A 229 -44.10 -19.42 -5.23
C VAL A 229 -45.52 -19.89 -5.58
N THR A 230 -46.02 -19.46 -6.74
CA THR A 230 -47.38 -19.71 -7.25
C THR A 230 -47.40 -20.79 -8.35
N GLY A 231 -48.60 -21.24 -8.74
CA GLY A 231 -48.82 -22.23 -9.80
C GLY A 231 -49.19 -23.64 -9.31
N CYS A 232 -49.81 -24.45 -10.16
CA CYS A 232 -50.14 -25.84 -9.86
C CYS A 232 -48.96 -26.74 -10.29
N CYS A 233 -48.64 -27.77 -9.49
CA CYS A 233 -47.74 -28.84 -9.92
C CYS A 233 -48.38 -29.50 -11.15
N SER A 234 -48.00 -29.10 -12.36
CA SER A 234 -48.49 -29.72 -13.60
C SER A 234 -47.77 -31.04 -13.76
N GLY A 235 -48.22 -32.06 -13.03
CA GLY A 235 -47.59 -33.37 -13.02
C GLY A 235 -48.20 -34.34 -12.02
N ASP A 236 -49.53 -34.45 -11.96
CA ASP A 236 -50.21 -35.65 -11.48
C ASP A 236 -51.63 -35.70 -12.05
N THR A 237 -51.75 -36.25 -13.27
CA THR A 237 -53.02 -36.81 -13.72
C THR A 237 -52.75 -37.95 -14.70
N LYS A 238 -52.72 -39.19 -14.18
CA LYS A 238 -53.37 -40.39 -14.75
C LYS A 238 -52.87 -41.64 -14.04
N VAL A 239 -53.60 -42.10 -13.02
CA VAL A 239 -53.93 -43.53 -12.90
C VAL A 239 -55.30 -43.67 -12.22
N GLN A 240 -56.11 -44.57 -12.77
CA GLN A 240 -57.34 -45.19 -12.26
C GLN A 240 -58.69 -44.50 -12.55
N SER A 241 -59.27 -44.86 -13.71
CA SER A 241 -60.63 -45.42 -13.75
C SER A 241 -60.88 -46.15 -15.06
N LYS A 242 -60.37 -47.38 -15.21
CA LYS A 242 -60.94 -48.37 -16.12
C LYS A 242 -60.83 -49.75 -15.49
N GLY A 243 -61.98 -50.34 -15.20
CA GLY A 243 -62.12 -51.74 -14.78
C GLY A 243 -62.87 -51.86 -13.46
N LEU A 244 -64.20 -51.84 -13.53
CA LEU A 244 -65.12 -52.57 -12.64
C LEU A 244 -66.57 -52.29 -13.10
N TRP A 245 -66.99 -53.01 -14.14
CA TRP A 245 -68.40 -53.38 -14.32
C TRP A 245 -68.46 -54.67 -15.12
N GLU A 246 -68.25 -55.79 -14.45
CA GLU A 246 -68.90 -57.03 -14.83
C GLU A 246 -69.19 -57.78 -13.53
N ILE A 247 -70.49 -57.88 -13.19
CA ILE A 247 -71.20 -59.07 -12.71
C ILE A 247 -72.58 -58.62 -12.16
N CYS A 248 -73.61 -59.39 -12.53
CA CYS A 248 -75.01 -59.38 -12.08
C CYS A 248 -75.98 -58.39 -12.75
N MET A 249 -76.57 -58.82 -13.88
CA MET A 249 -78.00 -59.20 -13.91
C MET A 249 -78.27 -60.20 -15.05
N HIS A 250 -78.21 -61.49 -14.75
CA HIS A 250 -79.16 -62.44 -15.32
C HIS A 250 -80.15 -62.78 -14.22
N SER A 251 -81.43 -62.46 -14.44
CA SER A 251 -82.61 -63.27 -14.08
C SER A 251 -83.80 -62.36 -13.80
N ARG A 252 -84.71 -62.23 -14.76
CA ARG A 252 -86.03 -62.90 -14.72
C ARG A 252 -86.84 -62.48 -15.95
N LYS A 253 -87.21 -63.53 -16.70
CA LYS A 253 -88.40 -63.76 -17.54
C LYS A 253 -89.15 -62.56 -18.10
#